data_AF-A0A9X9A389-F1
#
_entry.id   AF-A0A9X9A389-F1
#
_cell.length_a   1.000
_cell.length_b   1.000
_cell.length_c   1.000
_cell.angle_alpha   90.00
_cell.angle_beta   90.00
_cell.angle_gamma   90.00
#
_symmetry.space_group_name_H-M   'P 1'
#
loop_
_entity.id
_entity.type
_entity.pdbx_description
1 polymer ?
#
loop_
_entity_poly.entity_id
_entity_poly.type
_entity_poly.pdbx_seq_one_letter_code
_entity_poly.pdbx_strand_id
1 'polypeptide(L)'
;NGKCALCGINLPELLRASHSKPWKDSTSMERLDPYNGVLLCCNHDALYDKGFITFDGQGRLHISSLILETDYMKFGLIPKAKIGIQPENKLYFKWHKRNIFKVK
;
A
#
# COMPACT_ATOMS: atom_id res chain seq x y z
N ASN A 1 -11.07 -6.89 -8.48
CA ASN A 1 -10.29 -6.31 -9.61
C ASN A 1 -8.84 -6.75 -9.52
N GLY A 2 -8.46 -7.80 -10.25
CA GLY A 2 -7.11 -8.38 -10.28
C GLY A 2 -6.07 -7.48 -10.98
N LYS A 3 -5.87 -6.28 -10.45
CA LYS A 3 -4.88 -5.31 -10.94
C LYS A 3 -4.28 -4.51 -9.80
N CYS A 4 -3.08 -3.97 -10.01
CA CYS A 4 -2.43 -3.05 -9.10
C CYS A 4 -3.33 -1.83 -8.85
N ALA A 5 -3.54 -1.50 -7.58
CA ALA A 5 -4.41 -0.39 -7.20
C ALA A 5 -3.90 0.99 -7.64
N LEU A 6 -2.57 1.14 -7.85
CA LEU A 6 -1.95 2.42 -8.21
C LEU A 6 -1.78 2.64 -9.71
N CYS A 7 -1.17 1.68 -10.43
CA CYS A 7 -0.89 1.83 -11.87
C CYS A 7 -1.79 1.00 -12.78
N GLY A 8 -2.65 0.14 -12.23
CA GLY A 8 -3.57 -0.66 -13.02
C GLY A 8 -2.96 -1.84 -13.78
N ILE A 9 -1.66 -2.15 -13.62
CA ILE A 9 -1.04 -3.38 -14.12
C ILE A 9 -1.91 -4.57 -13.71
N ASN A 10 -2.27 -5.42 -14.66
CA ASN A 10 -3.19 -6.55 -14.47
C ASN A 10 -2.56 -7.89 -14.87
N LEU A 11 -1.23 -7.95 -15.00
CA LEU A 11 -0.48 -9.18 -15.25
C LEU A 11 -0.28 -9.93 -13.92
N PRO A 12 -0.97 -11.07 -13.68
CA PRO A 12 -1.04 -11.70 -12.36
C PRO A 12 0.33 -12.03 -11.74
N GLU A 13 1.30 -12.41 -12.56
CA GLU A 13 2.66 -12.77 -12.17
C GLU A 13 3.40 -11.62 -11.47
N LEU A 14 3.04 -10.39 -11.83
CA LEU A 14 3.60 -9.15 -11.29
C LEU A 14 2.81 -8.61 -10.09
N LEU A 15 1.71 -9.25 -9.70
CA LEU A 15 0.85 -8.79 -8.62
C LEU A 15 1.20 -9.46 -7.29
N ARG A 16 1.08 -8.69 -6.21
CA ARG A 16 1.30 -9.13 -4.82
C ARG A 16 0.15 -8.65 -3.96
N ALA A 17 -0.36 -9.56 -3.12
CA ALA A 17 -1.30 -9.23 -2.06
C ALA A 17 -0.51 -8.66 -0.87
N SER A 18 -0.26 -7.36 -0.90
CA SER A 18 0.58 -6.66 0.07
C SER A 18 -0.20 -6.45 1.38
N HIS A 19 0.30 -7.02 2.48
CA HIS A 19 -0.34 -6.85 3.78
C HIS A 19 -0.10 -5.45 4.34
N SER A 20 -1.15 -4.84 4.89
CA SER A 20 -1.06 -3.53 5.55
C SER A 20 -0.56 -3.65 6.99
N LYS A 21 -1.04 -4.65 7.72
CA LYS A 21 -0.47 -5.08 9.00
C LYS A 21 0.29 -6.38 8.75
N PRO A 22 1.64 -6.39 8.84
CA PRO A 22 2.45 -7.55 8.54
C PRO A 22 2.09 -8.76 9.38
N TRP A 23 2.33 -9.95 8.83
CA TRP A 23 1.96 -11.22 9.43
C TRP A 23 2.46 -11.40 10.88
N LYS A 24 3.67 -10.90 11.18
CA LYS A 24 4.27 -10.95 12.52
C LYS A 24 3.51 -10.14 13.57
N ASP A 25 2.83 -9.06 13.16
CA ASP A 25 2.11 -8.14 14.03
C ASP A 25 0.60 -8.41 14.04
N SER A 26 0.12 -9.21 13.09
CA SER A 26 -1.28 -9.61 12.96
C SER A 26 -1.65 -10.83 13.80
N THR A 27 -2.85 -10.80 14.37
CA THR A 27 -3.54 -11.95 14.95
C THR A 27 -3.90 -12.99 13.88
N SER A 28 -4.23 -14.21 14.29
CA SER A 28 -4.64 -15.28 13.37
C SER A 28 -5.83 -14.89 12.47
N MET A 29 -6.77 -14.07 12.97
CA MET A 29 -7.89 -13.57 12.18
C MET A 29 -7.44 -12.50 11.18
N GLU A 30 -6.65 -11.51 11.61
CA GLU A 30 -6.14 -10.44 10.73
C GLU A 30 -5.22 -10.95 9.61
N ARG A 31 -4.57 -12.10 9.82
CA ARG A 31 -3.74 -12.77 8.80
C ARG A 31 -4.53 -13.35 7.64
N LEU A 32 -5.81 -13.66 7.85
CA LEU A 32 -6.72 -14.23 6.86
C LEU A 32 -7.73 -13.21 6.35
N ASP A 33 -7.72 -12.00 6.91
CA ASP A 33 -8.65 -10.94 6.54
C ASP A 33 -8.28 -10.36 5.15
N PRO A 34 -9.15 -10.49 4.14
CA PRO A 34 -8.88 -9.95 2.80
C PRO A 34 -8.76 -8.42 2.79
N TYR A 35 -9.23 -7.74 3.82
CA TYR A 35 -9.11 -6.29 3.96
C TYR A 35 -7.79 -5.85 4.62
N ASN A 36 -6.99 -6.78 5.15
CA ASN A 36 -5.65 -6.50 5.67
C ASN A 36 -4.60 -6.39 4.56
N GLY A 37 -4.91 -5.66 3.49
CA GLY A 37 -3.96 -5.47 2.42
C GLY A 37 -4.54 -4.80 1.20
N VAL A 38 -3.70 -4.75 0.17
CA VAL A 38 -3.98 -4.14 -1.11
C VAL A 38 -3.24 -4.92 -2.21
N LEU A 39 -3.88 -5.05 -3.37
CA LEU A 39 -3.24 -5.68 -4.53
C LEU A 39 -2.37 -4.66 -5.25
N LEU A 40 -1.05 -4.89 -5.28
CA LEU A 40 -0.06 -3.99 -5.87
C LEU A 40 0.81 -4.74 -6.88
N CYS A 41 1.48 -4.01 -7.77
CA CYS A 41 2.55 -4.61 -8.58
C CYS A 41 3.84 -4.74 -7.74
N CYS A 42 4.79 -5.57 -8.15
CA CYS A 42 6.04 -5.81 -7.42
C CYS A 42 6.76 -4.53 -6.95
N ASN A 43 6.80 -3.48 -7.78
CA ASN A 43 7.44 -2.22 -7.41
C ASN A 43 6.68 -1.48 -6.29
N HIS A 44 5.35 -1.37 -6.42
CA HIS A 44 4.52 -0.70 -5.43
C HIS A 44 4.40 -1.50 -4.12
N ASP A 45 4.40 -2.82 -4.21
CA ASP A 45 4.49 -3.73 -3.06
C ASP A 45 5.76 -3.46 -2.26
N ALA A 46 6.92 -3.43 -2.91
CA ALA A 46 8.19 -3.14 -2.24
C ALA A 46 8.20 -1.74 -1.60
N LEU A 47 7.64 -0.73 -2.27
CA LEU A 47 7.52 0.62 -1.71
C LEU A 47 6.60 0.66 -0.48
N TYR A 48 5.50 -0.08 -0.51
CA TYR A 48 4.54 -0.16 0.59
C TYR A 48 5.13 -0.91 1.78
N ASP A 49 5.62 -2.14 1.57
CA ASP A 49 6.22 -3.00 2.61
C ASP A 49 7.41 -2.32 3.31
N LYS A 50 8.24 -1.58 2.56
CA LYS A 50 9.38 -0.84 3.13
C LYS A 50 9.02 0.51 3.72
N GLY A 51 7.74 0.91 3.69
CA GLY A 51 7.24 2.13 4.30
C GLY A 51 7.53 3.41 3.52
N PHE A 52 7.91 3.31 2.25
CA PHE A 52 8.12 4.48 1.38
C PHE A 52 6.81 5.08 0.86
N ILE A 53 5.75 4.28 0.81
CA ILE A 53 4.39 4.77 0.56
C ILE A 53 3.43 4.18 1.60
N THR A 54 2.31 4.86 1.82
CA THR A 54 1.19 4.31 2.59
C THR A 54 -0.13 4.86 2.06
N PHE A 55 -1.24 4.25 2.46
CA PHE A 55 -2.58 4.79 2.25
C PHE A 55 -3.14 5.30 3.57
N ASP A 56 -3.98 6.34 3.52
CA ASP A 56 -4.77 6.73 4.69
C ASP A 56 -6.13 6.01 4.73
N GLY A 57 -6.91 6.28 5.77
CA GLY A 57 -8.24 5.70 5.94
C GLY A 57 -9.30 6.09 4.89
N GLN A 58 -8.92 6.85 3.86
CA GLN A 58 -9.73 7.17 2.69
C GLN A 58 -9.11 6.62 1.40
N GLY A 59 -8.00 5.87 1.48
CA GLY A 59 -7.29 5.32 0.33
C GLY A 59 -6.42 6.34 -0.41
N ARG A 60 -6.16 7.52 0.15
CA ARG A 60 -5.25 8.49 -0.48
C ARG A 60 -3.82 8.03 -0.29
N LEU A 61 -3.02 8.12 -1.35
CA LEU A 61 -1.59 7.83 -1.33
C LEU A 61 -0.83 8.91 -0.54
N HIS A 62 0.00 8.48 0.40
CA HIS A 62 1.01 9.30 1.08
C HIS A 62 2.38 8.76 0.68
N ILE A 63 3.24 9.63 0.19
CA ILE A 63 4.60 9.29 -0.26
C ILE A 63 5.57 9.80 0.80
N SER A 64 6.54 8.97 1.18
CA SER A 64 7.56 9.30 2.17
C SER A 64 8.42 10.46 1.69
N SER A 65 8.81 11.34 2.62
CA SER A 65 9.78 12.42 2.37
C SER A 65 11.20 11.92 2.06
N LEU A 66 11.43 10.60 2.12
CA LEU A 66 12.65 9.95 1.66
C LEU A 66 12.71 9.80 0.13
N ILE A 67 11.57 9.89 -0.57
CA ILE A 67 11.52 9.91 -2.04
C ILE A 67 11.42 11.36 -2.49
N LEU A 68 12.37 11.80 -3.33
CA LEU A 68 12.32 13.12 -3.97
C LEU A 68 11.15 13.19 -4.96
N GLU A 69 10.44 14.31 -5.00
CA GLU A 69 9.31 14.51 -5.91
C GLU A 69 9.69 14.28 -7.38
N THR A 70 10.91 14.66 -7.76
CA THR A 70 11.46 14.42 -9.11
C THR A 70 11.56 12.95 -9.49
N ASP A 71 11.57 12.04 -8.51
CA ASP A 71 11.67 10.60 -8.72
C ASP A 71 10.33 9.88 -8.69
N TYR A 72 9.21 10.56 -8.37
CA TYR A 72 7.90 9.91 -8.25
C TYR A 72 7.52 9.14 -9.53
N MET A 73 7.76 9.74 -10.69
CA MET A 73 7.48 9.11 -11.98
C MET A 73 8.36 7.88 -12.25
N LYS A 74 9.60 7.85 -11.76
CA LYS A 74 10.50 6.68 -11.88
C LYS A 74 9.93 5.47 -11.15
N PHE A 75 9.17 5.71 -10.08
CA PHE A 75 8.50 4.69 -9.28
C PHE A 75 7.03 4.48 -9.68
N GLY A 76 6.54 5.16 -10.73
CA GLY A 76 5.14 5.10 -11.12
C GLY A 76 4.19 5.58 -10.02
N LEU A 77 4.60 6.59 -9.25
CA LEU A 77 3.79 7.21 -8.20
C LEU A 77 3.18 8.50 -8.74
N ILE A 78 1.86 8.60 -8.67
CA ILE A 78 1.13 9.82 -9.02
C ILE A 78 0.78 10.54 -7.72
N PRO A 79 1.28 11.76 -7.47
CA PRO A 79 0.91 12.52 -6.28
C PRO A 79 -0.62 12.65 -6.18
N LYS A 80 -1.15 12.58 -4.96
CA LYS A 80 -2.60 12.67 -4.67
C LYS A 80 -3.44 11.53 -5.28
N ALA A 81 -2.82 10.47 -5.81
CA ALA A 81 -3.54 9.27 -6.21
C ALA A 81 -4.41 8.73 -5.08
N LYS A 82 -5.55 8.14 -5.43
CA LYS A 82 -6.48 7.54 -4.49
C LYS A 82 -6.90 6.17 -5.03
N ILE A 83 -6.86 5.17 -4.17
CA ILE A 83 -7.31 3.82 -4.48
C ILE A 83 -8.74 3.59 -3.97
N GLY A 84 -9.45 2.66 -4.59
CA GLY A 84 -10.73 2.17 -4.07
C GLY A 84 -10.49 1.31 -2.82
N ILE A 85 -11.26 1.55 -1.76
CA ILE A 85 -11.15 0.83 -0.47
C ILE A 85 -12.53 0.48 0.05
N GLN A 86 -12.57 -0.51 0.93
CA GLN A 86 -13.72 -0.82 1.78
C GLN A 86 -13.53 -0.22 3.19
N PRO A 87 -14.61 0.00 3.95
CA PRO A 87 -14.53 0.52 5.32
C PRO A 87 -13.57 -0.26 6.24
N GLU A 88 -13.46 -1.56 6.06
CA GLU A 88 -12.63 -2.49 6.84
C GLU A 88 -11.13 -2.25 6.62
N ASN A 89 -10.72 -1.85 5.40
CA ASN A 89 -9.32 -1.53 5.11
C ASN A 89 -8.81 -0.37 5.98
N LYS A 90 -9.72 0.53 6.43
CA LYS A 90 -9.39 1.77 7.13
C LYS A 90 -8.54 1.52 8.38
N LEU A 91 -8.82 0.45 9.13
CA LEU A 91 -8.08 0.13 10.34
C LEU A 91 -6.63 -0.24 10.01
N TYR A 92 -6.44 -1.11 9.02
CA TYR A 92 -5.12 -1.58 8.61
C TYR A 92 -4.29 -0.49 7.94
N PHE A 93 -4.90 0.37 7.12
CA PHE A 93 -4.19 1.48 6.49
C PHE A 93 -3.73 2.52 7.52
N LYS A 94 -4.56 2.81 8.52
CA LYS A 94 -4.15 3.64 9.66
C LYS A 94 -3.01 3.00 10.46
N TRP A 95 -3.08 1.68 10.68
CA TRP A 95 -2.01 0.94 11.36
C TRP A 95 -0.70 1.02 10.57
N HIS A 96 -0.72 0.73 9.27
CA HIS A 96 0.46 0.80 8.40
C HIS A 96 1.09 2.19 8.41
N LYS A 97 0.25 3.24 8.27
CA LYS A 97 0.69 4.63 8.32
C LYS A 97 1.35 5.02 9.65
N ARG A 98 0.94 4.39 10.77
CA ARG A 98 1.50 4.68 12.09
C ARG A 98 2.79 3.90 12.38
N ASN A 99 2.91 2.66 11.89
CA ASN A 99 3.93 1.72 12.35
C ASN A 99 5.01 1.40 11.30
N ILE A 100 4.70 1.53 10.01
CA ILE A 100 5.61 1.14 8.92
C ILE A 100 6.05 2.36 8.10
N PHE A 101 5.15 3.31 7.85
CA PHE A 101 5.43 4.48 7.02
C PHE A 101 6.58 5.32 7.58
N LYS A 102 7.56 5.60 6.71
CA LYS A 102 8.76 6.35 7.05
C LYS A 102 8.59 7.82 6.72
N VAL A 103 8.93 8.68 7.67
CA VAL A 103 9.01 10.12 7.49
C VAL A 103 10.32 10.57 8.13
N LYS A 104 11.01 11.52 7.49
CA LYS A 104 12.12 12.24 8.14
C LYS A 104 11.61 13.05 9.32
#